data_AF-A0A1T4N6F1-F1
#
_entry.id   AF-A0A1T4N6F1-F1
#
_cell.length_a   1.000
_cell.length_b   1.000
_cell.length_c   1.000
_cell.angle_alpha   90.00
_cell.angle_beta   90.00
_cell.angle_gamma   90.00
#
_symmetry.space_group_name_H-M   'P 1'
#
loop_
_entity.id
_entity.type
_entity.pdbx_description
1 polymer ?
#
loop_
_entity_poly.entity_id
_entity_poly.type
_entity_poly.pdbx_seq_one_letter_code
_entity_poly.pdbx_strand_id
1 'polypeptide(L)'
;MTEILRFLFGSLTDPLGLPLDWWKEWAILLVIGEIAYHLAYGFVGELYDFDIIHTRTGGKIAHWTIRLVCYVVMWAVIRVAIWLFRWIASNWITALCIVAGIVIISILITVIKRKRTQTL
;
A
#
# COMPACT_ATOMS: atom_id res chain seq x y z
N MET A 1 26.85 -3.06 -5.91
CA MET A 1 26.31 -1.68 -6.07
C MET A 1 25.44 -1.51 -7.30
N THR A 2 25.66 -2.27 -8.37
CA THR A 2 24.88 -2.23 -9.63
C THR A 2 23.41 -2.59 -9.49
N GLU A 3 23.04 -3.57 -8.65
CA GLU A 3 21.65 -4.03 -8.54
C GLU A 3 20.70 -3.02 -7.88
N ILE A 4 21.12 -2.37 -6.78
CA ILE A 4 20.33 -1.33 -6.11
C ILE A 4 20.14 -0.13 -7.05
N LEU A 5 21.19 0.29 -7.75
CA LEU A 5 21.11 1.37 -8.72
C LEU A 5 20.22 1.01 -9.92
N ARG A 6 20.28 -0.24 -10.40
CA ARG A 6 19.38 -0.74 -11.45
C ARG A 6 17.92 -0.76 -11.00
N PHE A 7 17.66 -1.16 -9.77
CA PHE A 7 16.31 -1.14 -9.20
C PHE A 7 15.77 0.29 -9.05
N LEU A 8 16.59 1.21 -8.52
CA LEU A 8 16.22 2.62 -8.38
C LEU A 8 16.01 3.28 -9.75
N PHE A 9 16.94 3.05 -10.69
CA PHE A 9 16.85 3.57 -12.05
C PHE A 9 15.64 3.00 -12.79
N GLY A 10 15.43 1.68 -12.71
CA GLY A 10 14.26 1.03 -13.27
C GLY A 10 12.94 1.56 -12.69
N SER A 11 12.91 1.83 -11.38
CA SER A 11 11.74 2.44 -10.74
C SER A 11 11.54 3.92 -11.06
N LEU A 12 12.56 4.62 -11.57
CA LEU A 12 12.45 6.00 -12.03
C LEU A 12 12.03 6.08 -13.50
N THR A 13 12.52 5.18 -14.33
CA THR A 13 12.18 5.12 -15.77
C THR A 13 10.84 4.43 -16.04
N ASP A 14 10.45 3.50 -15.18
CA ASP A 14 9.20 2.77 -15.24
C ASP A 14 8.59 2.69 -13.82
N PRO A 15 7.91 3.78 -13.40
CA PRO A 15 7.46 3.92 -12.02
C PRO A 15 6.44 2.87 -11.62
N LEU A 16 5.58 2.44 -12.54
CA LEU A 16 4.48 1.52 -12.26
C LEU A 16 4.67 0.12 -12.88
N GLY A 17 5.55 -0.05 -13.86
CA GLY A 17 5.81 -1.35 -14.48
C GLY A 17 4.66 -1.85 -15.34
N LEU A 18 3.79 -0.93 -15.77
CA LEU A 18 2.57 -1.23 -16.50
C LEU A 18 2.81 -0.96 -18.01
N PRO A 19 2.27 -1.78 -18.92
CA PRO A 19 2.21 -1.44 -20.34
C PRO A 19 1.14 -0.36 -20.59
N LEU A 20 1.25 0.76 -19.89
CA LEU A 20 0.40 1.94 -20.04
C LEU A 20 1.20 3.05 -20.72
N ASP A 21 0.48 3.99 -21.33
CA ASP A 21 1.12 5.20 -21.84
C ASP A 21 1.79 5.96 -20.70
N TRP A 22 3.04 6.40 -20.91
CA TRP A 22 3.86 7.10 -19.93
C TRP A 22 3.09 8.20 -19.16
N TRP A 23 2.27 9.00 -19.84
CA TRP A 23 1.51 10.10 -19.23
C TRP A 23 0.48 9.63 -18.18
N LYS A 24 -0.07 8.42 -18.31
CA LYS A 24 -1.02 7.85 -17.35
C LYS A 24 -0.34 7.49 -16.05
N GLU A 25 0.87 6.94 -16.12
CA GLU A 25 1.66 6.62 -14.93
C GLU A 25 2.02 7.89 -14.17
N TRP A 26 2.46 8.94 -14.87
CA TRP A 26 2.71 10.24 -14.26
C TRP A 26 1.45 10.86 -13.64
N ALA A 27 0.29 10.73 -14.28
CA ALA A 27 -0.98 11.20 -13.72
C ALA A 27 -1.32 10.48 -12.40
N ILE A 28 -1.12 9.16 -12.33
CA ILE A 28 -1.32 8.37 -11.10
C ILE A 28 -0.35 8.84 -10.00
N LEU A 29 0.92 9.05 -10.34
CA LEU A 29 1.91 9.57 -9.38
C LEU A 29 1.54 10.95 -8.84
N LEU A 30 1.02 11.85 -9.70
CA LEU A 30 0.52 13.16 -9.26
C LEU A 30 -0.62 13.02 -8.26
N VAL A 31 -1.60 12.15 -8.54
CA VAL A 31 -2.73 11.90 -7.63
C VAL A 31 -2.24 11.35 -6.29
N ILE A 32 -1.30 10.40 -6.30
CA ILE A 32 -0.69 9.87 -5.07
C ILE A 32 0.02 10.99 -4.30
N GLY A 33 0.76 11.85 -5.00
CA GLY A 33 1.48 12.98 -4.43
C GLY A 33 0.56 13.99 -3.72
N GLU A 34 -0.63 14.24 -4.27
CA GLU A 34 -1.65 15.10 -3.67
C GLU A 34 -2.28 14.46 -2.44
N ILE A 35 -2.64 13.17 -2.51
CA ILE A 35 -3.18 12.46 -1.34
C ILE A 35 -2.14 12.42 -0.21
N ALA A 36 -0.88 12.12 -0.53
CA ALA A 36 0.21 12.13 0.43
C ALA A 36 0.43 13.52 1.05
N TYR A 37 0.24 14.59 0.27
CA TYR A 37 0.31 15.97 0.77
C TYR A 37 -0.79 16.24 1.80
N HIS A 38 -2.05 15.90 1.49
CA HIS A 38 -3.17 16.08 2.42
C HIS A 38 -2.99 15.28 3.72
N LEU A 39 -2.54 14.02 3.61
CA LEU A 39 -2.24 13.19 4.79
C LEU A 39 -1.11 13.81 5.63
N ALA A 40 -0.03 14.26 4.99
CA ALA A 40 1.08 14.89 5.69
C ALA A 40 0.67 16.21 6.38
N TYR A 41 -0.28 16.97 5.81
CA TYR A 41 -0.85 18.15 6.48
C TYR A 41 -1.63 17.77 7.74
N GLY A 42 -2.47 16.73 7.68
CA GLY A 42 -3.22 16.24 8.83
C GLY A 42 -2.30 15.77 9.97
N PHE A 43 -1.32 14.91 9.65
CA PHE A 43 -0.37 14.40 10.65
C PHE A 43 0.49 15.50 11.27
N VAL A 44 1.02 16.44 10.48
CA VAL A 44 1.80 17.55 11.04
C VAL A 44 0.93 18.47 11.89
N GLY A 45 -0.33 18.67 11.52
CA GLY A 45 -1.30 19.41 12.34
C GLY A 45 -1.47 18.78 13.72
N GLU A 46 -1.69 17.47 13.79
CA GLU A 46 -1.76 16.75 15.06
C GLU A 46 -0.46 16.87 15.88
N LEU A 47 0.70 16.82 15.24
CA LEU A 47 1.99 17.00 15.94
C LEU A 47 2.17 18.40 16.53
N TYR A 48 1.53 19.43 15.96
CA TYR A 48 1.45 20.76 16.58
C TYR A 48 0.47 20.77 17.76
N ASP A 49 -0.69 20.11 17.64
CA ASP A 49 -1.70 20.04 18.71
C ASP A 49 -1.20 19.26 19.95
N PHE A 50 -0.34 18.25 19.75
CA PHE A 50 0.31 17.51 20.84
C PHE A 50 1.52 18.23 21.45
N ASP A 51 1.82 19.47 21.02
CA ASP A 51 2.95 20.27 21.49
C ASP A 51 4.31 19.56 21.33
N ILE A 52 4.43 18.65 20.34
CA ILE A 52 5.68 17.91 20.05
C ILE A 52 6.63 18.77 19.22
N ILE A 53 6.10 19.67 18.40
CA ILE A 53 6.87 20.55 17.51
C ILE A 53 6.50 22.01 17.76
N HIS A 54 7.38 22.75 18.44
CA HIS A 54 7.16 24.19 18.69
C HIS A 54 7.80 25.12 17.64
N THR A 55 8.66 24.58 16.76
CA THR A 55 9.45 25.39 15.82
C THR A 55 8.93 25.33 14.39
N ARG A 56 8.84 26.49 13.73
CA ARG A 56 8.40 26.63 12.33
C ARG A 56 9.26 25.82 11.34
N THR A 57 10.55 25.67 11.64
CA THR A 57 11.48 24.87 10.83
C THR A 57 11.25 23.37 11.03
N GLY A 58 10.97 22.94 12.25
CA GLY A 58 10.61 21.55 12.57
C GLY A 58 9.34 21.10 11.85
N GLY A 59 8.29 21.94 11.85
CA GLY A 59 7.05 21.65 11.13
C GLY A 59 7.24 21.47 9.63
N LYS A 60 8.10 22.27 8.99
CA LYS A 60 8.41 22.13 7.56
C LYS A 60 9.16 20.83 7.26
N ILE A 61 10.20 20.52 8.04
CA ILE A 61 10.98 19.29 7.83
C ILE A 61 10.10 18.07 8.06
N ALA A 62 9.30 18.06 9.14
CA ALA A 62 8.33 17.01 9.43
C ALA A 62 7.32 16.84 8.28
N HIS A 63 6.78 17.94 7.76
CA HIS A 63 5.83 17.89 6.64
C HIS A 63 6.43 17.25 5.38
N TRP A 64 7.62 17.68 4.97
CA TRP A 64 8.30 17.08 3.82
C TRP A 64 8.68 15.62 4.06
N THR A 65 9.07 15.27 5.28
CA THR A 65 9.46 13.90 5.65
C THR A 65 8.25 12.96 5.60
N ILE A 66 7.14 13.35 6.25
CA ILE A 66 5.92 12.56 6.28
C ILE A 66 5.33 12.45 4.87
N ARG A 67 5.35 13.53 4.08
CA ARG A 67 4.91 13.50 2.68
C ARG A 67 5.70 12.47 1.86
N LEU A 68 7.03 12.44 2.01
CA LEU A 68 7.89 11.47 1.31
C LEU A 68 7.57 10.04 1.74
N VAL A 69 7.43 9.79 3.04
CA VAL A 69 7.11 8.46 3.58
C VAL A 69 5.73 7.99 3.09
N CYS A 70 4.69 8.83 3.20
CA CYS A 70 3.34 8.50 2.71
C CYS A 70 3.35 8.22 1.20
N TYR A 71 4.06 9.03 0.42
CA TYR A 71 4.20 8.82 -1.02
C TYR A 71 4.85 7.47 -1.34
N VAL A 72 5.97 7.13 -0.69
CA VAL A 72 6.67 5.85 -0.89
C VAL A 72 5.78 4.66 -0.50
N VAL A 73 5.06 4.75 0.62
CA VAL A 73 4.12 3.71 1.06
C VAL A 73 3.00 3.51 0.05
N MET A 74 2.33 4.59 -0.36
CA MET A 74 1.24 4.51 -1.35
C MET A 74 1.72 3.98 -2.70
N TRP A 75 2.88 4.44 -3.17
CA TRP A 75 3.51 3.94 -4.38
C TRP A 75 3.81 2.43 -4.29
N ALA A 76 4.38 1.97 -3.17
CA ALA A 76 4.67 0.56 -2.94
C ALA A 76 3.39 -0.29 -2.91
N VAL A 77 2.34 0.19 -2.24
CA VAL A 77 1.02 -0.48 -2.20
C VAL A 77 0.46 -0.64 -3.60
N ILE A 78 0.51 0.40 -4.44
CA ILE A 78 0.03 0.34 -5.82
C ILE A 78 0.85 -0.66 -6.64
N ARG A 79 2.18 -0.64 -6.51
CA ARG A 79 3.06 -1.63 -7.17
C ARG A 79 2.73 -3.06 -6.77
N VAL A 80 2.55 -3.31 -5.47
CA VAL A 80 2.17 -4.63 -4.94
C VAL A 80 0.79 -5.02 -5.44
N ALA A 81 -0.17 -4.10 -5.47
CA ALA A 81 -1.52 -4.36 -5.98
C ALA A 81 -1.51 -4.73 -7.47
N ILE A 82 -0.75 -4.02 -8.30
CA ILE A 82 -0.58 -4.33 -9.72
C ILE A 82 0.08 -5.70 -9.91
N TRP A 83 1.15 -5.97 -9.16
CA TRP A 83 1.84 -7.25 -9.19
C TRP A 83 0.90 -8.40 -8.77
N LEU A 84 0.14 -8.21 -7.70
CA LEU A 84 -0.84 -9.18 -7.20
C LEU A 84 -1.97 -9.40 -8.21
N PHE A 85 -2.48 -8.33 -8.83
CA PHE A 85 -3.51 -8.43 -9.86
C PHE A 85 -3.01 -9.23 -11.06
N ARG A 86 -1.80 -8.95 -11.56
CA ARG A 86 -1.16 -9.72 -12.64
C ARG A 86 -0.95 -11.18 -12.22
N TRP A 87 -0.56 -11.43 -10.98
CA TRP A 87 -0.37 -12.77 -10.45
C TRP A 87 -1.69 -13.55 -10.39
N ILE A 88 -2.78 -12.92 -9.92
CA ILE A 88 -4.13 -13.49 -9.90
C ILE A 88 -4.64 -13.74 -11.31
N ALA A 89 -4.46 -12.80 -12.25
CA ALA A 89 -4.89 -12.98 -13.63
C ALA A 89 -4.16 -14.15 -14.31
N SER A 90 -2.87 -14.31 -14.04
CA SER A 90 -2.04 -15.41 -14.57
C SER A 90 -2.34 -16.74 -13.87
N ASN A 91 -2.60 -16.72 -12.56
CA ASN A 91 -2.83 -17.91 -11.74
C ASN A 91 -4.24 -17.88 -11.13
N TRP A 92 -5.26 -17.64 -11.96
CA TRP A 92 -6.65 -17.50 -11.49
C TRP A 92 -7.14 -18.75 -10.73
N ILE A 93 -6.58 -19.92 -11.07
CA ILE A 93 -6.82 -21.20 -10.40
C ILE A 93 -6.25 -21.21 -8.97
N THR A 94 -5.04 -20.68 -8.73
CA THR A 94 -4.47 -20.64 -7.37
C THR A 94 -5.21 -19.65 -6.48
N ALA A 95 -5.65 -18.52 -7.03
CA ALA A 95 -6.49 -17.56 -6.31
C ALA A 95 -7.82 -18.19 -5.88
N LEU A 96 -8.49 -18.94 -6.77
CA LEU A 96 -9.69 -19.70 -6.44
C LEU A 96 -9.43 -20.76 -5.36
N CYS A 97 -8.30 -21.48 -5.42
CA CYS A 97 -7.94 -22.46 -4.39
C CYS A 97 -7.73 -21.82 -3.00
N ILE A 98 -7.13 -20.63 -2.92
CA ILE A 98 -6.95 -19.91 -1.65
C ILE A 98 -8.30 -19.48 -1.07
N VAL A 99 -9.18 -18.91 -1.90
CA VAL A 99 -10.52 -18.50 -1.48
C VAL A 99 -11.35 -19.71 -1.02
N ALA A 100 -11.31 -20.80 -1.79
CA ALA A 100 -11.97 -22.06 -1.42
C ALA A 100 -11.43 -22.61 -0.09
N GLY A 101 -10.12 -22.54 0.15
CA GLY A 101 -9.50 -22.93 1.42
C GLY A 101 -10.01 -22.12 2.61
N ILE A 102 -10.09 -20.80 2.49
CA ILE A 102 -10.61 -19.92 3.55
C ILE A 102 -12.08 -20.26 3.87
N VAL A 103 -12.90 -20.46 2.84
CA VAL A 103 -14.31 -20.84 2.99
C VAL A 103 -14.44 -22.18 3.71
N ILE A 104 -13.68 -23.20 3.31
CA ILE A 104 -13.71 -24.53 3.95
C ILE A 104 -13.30 -24.44 5.43
N ILE A 105 -12.25 -23.68 5.76
CA ILE A 105 -11.81 -23.48 7.15
C ILE A 105 -12.89 -22.77 7.97
N SER A 106 -13.52 -21.72 7.42
CA SER A 106 -14.60 -20.99 8.11
C SER A 106 -15.82 -21.88 8.39
N ILE A 107 -16.17 -22.77 7.46
CA ILE A 107 -17.25 -23.75 7.62
C ILE A 107 -16.86 -24.77 8.70
N LEU A 108 -15.63 -25.30 8.67
CA LEU A 108 -15.11 -26.23 9.69
C LEU A 108 -15.19 -25.62 11.09
N ILE A 109 -14.75 -24.37 11.27
CA ILE A 109 -14.83 -23.67 12.56
C ILE A 109 -16.28 -23.56 13.02
N THR A 110 -17.20 -23.22 12.12
CA THR A 110 -18.63 -23.08 12.43
C THR A 110 -19.25 -24.41 12.81
N VAL A 111 -18.92 -25.50 12.11
CA VAL A 111 -19.39 -26.86 12.40
C VAL A 111 -18.83 -27.35 13.73
N ILE A 112 -17.54 -27.13 14.01
CA ILE A 112 -16.92 -27.50 15.29
C ILE A 112 -17.57 -26.74 16.45
N LYS A 113 -17.80 -25.43 16.30
CA LYS A 113 -18.54 -24.64 17.29
C LYS A 113 -19.94 -25.21 17.51
N ARG A 114 -20.69 -25.48 16.43
CA ARG A 114 -22.04 -26.05 16.51
C ARG A 114 -22.08 -27.42 17.20
N LYS A 115 -21.12 -28.31 16.91
CA LYS A 115 -21.02 -29.61 17.60
C LYS A 115 -20.72 -29.47 19.08
N ARG A 116 -19.83 -28.54 19.46
CA ARG A 116 -19.47 -28.29 20.86
C ARG A 116 -20.66 -27.77 21.69
N THR A 117 -21.52 -26.95 21.10
CA THR A 117 -22.73 -26.42 21.77
C THR A 117 -23.82 -27.48 21.98
N GLN A 118 -23.85 -28.56 21.21
CA GLN A 118 -24.83 -29.64 21.36
C GLN A 118 -24.40 -30.73 22.36
N THR A 119 -23.13 -30.73 22.77
CA THR A 119 -22.55 -31.69 23.72
C THR A 119 -22.44 -31.15 25.15
N LEU A 120 -22.82 -29.88 25.39
CA LEU A 120 -22.95 -29.25 26.71
C LEU A 120 -24.43 -29.25 27.11
#